data_AF-A0A9P8GH81-F1
#
_entry.id   AF-A0A9P8GH81-F1
#
_cell.length_a   1.000
_cell.length_b   1.000
_cell.length_c   1.000
_cell.angle_alpha   90.00
_cell.angle_beta   90.00
_cell.angle_gamma   90.00
#
_symmetry.space_group_name_H-M   'P 1'
#
loop_
_entity.id
_entity.type
_entity.pdbx_description
1 polymer ?
#
loop_
_entity_poly.entity_id
_entity_poly.type
_entity_poly.pdbx_seq_one_letter_code
_entity_poly.pdbx_strand_id
1 'polypeptide(L)'
;MDGGYMWEAWNETCYIEPQSGRYCNEIIDGFTEVEDIYHMPHDELCSYCYTKFYQMLQSSQYSAFDATHDPYSIEHINKNCKLSISTEAPRPIIPQKAPEQPFCLSNVYHTTEEGDTCTSISKTYNVSSYALIEANKEQIYIPCQNANAIPAGRKFCIPLPCDIYEIQPDDLCITIRYSQNIRGWGVSLRTYNAWIDPSCSTLEAVAQNTGAMVCVSPQGGRSTDVSRLPRTRGGNVVPYPATGNTVDAKFPPQGTKLAQGTTRNCGRWHRVEENDSCAIICMKEKIDVALLVATNPSLERGNCSAGLVVGTTLCVGPSGTWGSEMDDYYENELDDYFKDLEEGWLPVVS
;
A
#
# COMPACT_ATOMS: atom_id res chain seq x y z
N MET A 1 -3.62 -28.68 4.42
CA MET A 1 -2.86 -28.51 5.67
C MET A 1 -3.77 -28.68 6.88
N ASP A 2 -5.04 -28.25 6.78
CA ASP A 2 -6.03 -28.24 7.87
C ASP A 2 -6.35 -29.61 8.51
N GLY A 3 -6.26 -30.71 7.76
CA GLY A 3 -6.48 -32.07 8.30
C GLY A 3 -5.51 -32.48 9.41
N GLY A 4 -4.25 -32.02 9.35
CA GLY A 4 -3.25 -32.31 10.38
C GLY A 4 -3.55 -31.57 11.69
N TYR A 5 -3.94 -30.30 11.60
CA TYR A 5 -4.36 -29.51 12.75
C TYR A 5 -5.61 -30.07 13.42
N MET A 6 -6.62 -30.49 12.64
CA MET A 6 -7.83 -31.11 13.21
C MET A 6 -7.53 -32.43 13.92
N TRP A 7 -6.64 -33.26 13.36
CA TRP A 7 -6.25 -34.52 13.97
C TRP A 7 -5.47 -34.32 15.27
N GLU A 8 -4.54 -33.37 15.29
CA GLU A 8 -3.76 -33.10 16.50
C GLU A 8 -4.62 -32.48 17.59
N ALA A 9 -5.48 -31.52 17.25
CA ALA A 9 -6.45 -30.96 18.21
C ALA A 9 -7.36 -32.06 18.80
N TRP A 10 -7.73 -33.07 18.01
CA TRP A 10 -8.48 -34.22 18.51
C TRP A 10 -7.65 -35.07 19.49
N ASN A 11 -6.37 -35.35 19.19
CA ASN A 11 -5.49 -36.08 20.10
C ASN A 11 -5.27 -35.31 21.41
N GLU A 12 -4.95 -34.02 21.31
CA GLU A 12 -4.77 -33.11 22.44
C GLU A 12 -6.05 -32.94 23.28
N THR A 13 -7.23 -33.31 22.76
CA THR A 13 -8.49 -33.26 23.50
C THR A 13 -8.98 -34.60 24.04
N CYS A 14 -8.60 -35.71 23.42
CA CYS A 14 -9.17 -37.04 23.72
C CYS A 14 -8.20 -38.00 24.41
N TYR A 15 -7.10 -37.51 25.01
CA TYR A 15 -6.19 -38.35 25.78
C TYR A 15 -6.73 -38.64 27.18
N ILE A 16 -6.49 -39.86 27.65
CA ILE A 16 -7.10 -40.44 28.87
C ILE A 16 -6.02 -40.77 29.88
N GLU A 17 -6.31 -40.53 31.16
CA GLU A 17 -5.47 -40.99 32.25
C GLU A 17 -5.63 -42.51 32.48
N PRO A 18 -4.55 -43.30 32.40
CA PRO A 18 -4.65 -44.77 32.47
C PRO A 18 -5.23 -45.32 33.77
N GLN A 19 -5.06 -44.60 34.89
CA GLN A 19 -5.47 -45.08 36.21
C GLN A 19 -6.96 -44.86 36.46
N SER A 20 -7.48 -43.67 36.14
CA SER A 20 -8.88 -43.32 36.38
C SER A 20 -9.79 -43.62 35.19
N GLY A 21 -9.24 -43.73 33.98
CA GLY A 21 -10.00 -43.87 32.74
C GLY A 21 -10.74 -42.59 32.33
N ARG A 22 -10.47 -41.45 32.97
CA ARG A 22 -11.09 -40.15 32.68
C ARG A 22 -10.30 -39.38 31.63
N TYR A 23 -10.98 -38.51 30.89
CA TYR A 23 -10.34 -37.60 29.96
C TYR A 23 -9.46 -36.61 30.71
N CYS A 24 -8.24 -36.41 30.21
CA CYS A 24 -7.27 -35.58 30.89
C CYS A 24 -7.66 -34.10 30.94
N ASN A 25 -8.39 -33.60 29.94
CA ASN A 25 -8.90 -32.23 30.00
C ASN A 25 -9.94 -32.03 31.10
N GLU A 26 -10.74 -33.05 31.44
CA GLU A 26 -11.66 -32.97 32.59
C GLU A 26 -10.90 -33.02 33.93
N ILE A 27 -9.72 -33.64 33.96
CA ILE A 27 -8.87 -33.68 35.15
C ILE A 27 -8.17 -32.31 35.33
N ILE A 28 -7.62 -31.77 34.25
CA ILE A 28 -6.93 -30.47 34.23
C ILE A 28 -7.89 -29.31 34.52
N ASP A 29 -9.12 -29.37 34.01
CA ASP A 29 -10.17 -28.37 34.33
C ASP A 29 -10.50 -28.31 35.84
N GLY A 30 -10.19 -29.37 36.57
CA GLY A 30 -10.33 -29.44 38.03
C GLY A 30 -9.10 -29.01 38.82
N PHE A 31 -8.04 -28.54 38.17
CA PHE A 31 -6.82 -28.09 38.87
C PHE A 31 -7.03 -26.79 39.65
N THR A 32 -6.14 -26.56 40.60
CA THR A 32 -6.13 -25.37 41.42
C THR A 32 -5.80 -24.15 40.55
N GLU A 33 -6.68 -23.15 40.57
CA GLU A 33 -6.47 -21.89 39.85
C GLU A 33 -5.33 -21.09 40.52
N VAL A 34 -4.27 -20.84 39.75
CA VAL A 34 -3.06 -20.13 40.20
C VAL A 34 -2.60 -19.12 39.13
N GLU A 35 -1.81 -18.12 39.54
CA GLU A 35 -1.36 -17.05 38.63
C GLU A 35 -0.39 -17.54 37.56
N ASP A 36 0.46 -18.52 37.89
CA ASP A 36 1.44 -19.09 36.98
C ASP A 36 1.84 -20.52 37.39
N ILE A 37 2.61 -21.19 36.52
CA ILE A 37 3.08 -22.57 36.72
C ILE A 37 3.95 -22.74 37.98
N TYR A 38 4.62 -21.70 38.46
CA TYR A 38 5.50 -21.78 39.64
C TYR A 38 4.72 -21.93 40.94
N HIS A 39 3.43 -21.57 40.92
CA HIS A 39 2.52 -21.69 42.07
C HIS A 39 1.65 -22.95 42.02
N MET A 40 1.71 -23.74 40.94
CA MET A 40 0.91 -24.96 40.83
C MET A 40 1.27 -25.99 41.91
N PRO A 41 0.26 -26.67 42.52
CA PRO A 41 0.48 -27.82 43.38
C PRO A 41 1.34 -28.89 42.68
N HIS A 42 2.23 -29.52 43.44
CA HIS A 42 3.21 -30.46 42.89
C HIS A 42 2.56 -31.70 42.24
N ASP A 43 1.46 -32.19 42.80
CA ASP A 43 0.69 -33.32 42.30
C ASP A 43 -0.07 -33.00 41.00
N GLU A 44 -0.53 -31.76 40.82
CA GLU A 44 -1.13 -31.28 39.58
C GLU A 44 -0.07 -31.04 38.50
N LEU A 45 1.02 -30.34 38.86
CA LEU A 45 2.17 -30.07 37.99
C LEU A 45 2.79 -31.36 37.44
N CYS A 46 2.92 -32.38 38.29
CA CYS A 46 3.52 -33.65 37.94
C CYS A 46 2.50 -34.75 37.60
N SER A 47 1.23 -34.37 37.46
CA SER A 47 0.17 -35.32 37.08
C SER A 47 0.45 -35.95 35.71
N TYR A 48 -0.10 -37.14 35.49
CA TYR A 48 0.00 -37.79 34.18
C TYR A 48 -0.58 -36.89 33.08
N CYS A 49 -1.75 -36.32 33.32
CA CYS A 49 -2.44 -35.51 32.31
C CYS A 49 -1.65 -34.26 31.92
N TYR A 50 -1.15 -33.50 32.90
CA TYR A 50 -0.43 -32.27 32.61
C TYR A 50 0.91 -32.54 31.91
N THR A 51 1.67 -33.51 32.40
CA THR A 51 2.96 -33.86 31.79
C THR A 51 2.80 -34.52 30.42
N LYS A 52 1.72 -35.29 30.20
CA LYS A 52 1.40 -35.91 28.92
C LYS A 52 1.01 -34.89 27.87
N PHE A 53 0.30 -33.82 28.25
CA PHE A 53 -0.04 -32.72 27.35
C PHE A 53 1.20 -32.14 26.66
N TYR A 54 2.21 -31.72 27.43
CA TYR A 54 3.45 -31.17 26.85
C TYR A 54 4.23 -32.18 25.99
N GLN A 55 4.19 -33.47 26.33
CA GLN A 55 4.77 -34.51 25.47
C GLN A 55 4.03 -34.63 24.13
N MET A 56 2.70 -34.46 24.13
CA MET A 56 1.89 -34.50 22.92
C MET A 56 2.14 -33.29 22.03
N LEU A 57 2.26 -32.09 22.62
CA LEU A 57 2.63 -30.87 21.89
C LEU A 57 3.99 -30.98 21.17
N GLN A 58 4.85 -31.94 21.53
CA GLN A 58 6.13 -32.16 20.85
C GLN A 58 6.09 -33.26 19.80
N SER A 59 5.01 -34.04 19.78
CA SER A 59 4.91 -35.23 18.94
C SER A 59 4.55 -34.91 17.49
N SER A 60 4.12 -33.68 17.22
CA SER A 60 3.53 -33.29 15.94
C SER A 60 3.94 -31.87 15.58
N GLN A 61 4.16 -31.62 14.29
CA GLN A 61 4.34 -30.27 13.74
C GLN A 61 3.03 -29.48 13.63
N TYR A 62 1.88 -30.12 13.89
CA TYR A 62 0.54 -29.53 13.83
C TYR A 62 -0.01 -29.16 15.22
N SER A 63 0.73 -29.43 16.29
CA SER A 63 0.33 -29.14 17.66
C SER A 63 0.29 -27.64 17.93
N ALA A 64 -0.42 -27.24 18.99
CA ALA A 64 -0.49 -25.85 19.45
C ALA A 64 0.74 -25.39 20.28
N PHE A 65 1.93 -25.96 20.04
CA PHE A 65 3.15 -25.65 20.79
C PHE A 65 3.57 -24.18 20.63
N ASP A 66 3.67 -23.46 21.74
CA ASP A 66 4.15 -22.09 21.80
C ASP A 66 5.66 -22.07 22.05
N ALA A 67 6.43 -21.81 20.99
CA ALA A 67 7.89 -21.75 21.04
C ALA A 67 8.45 -20.64 21.96
N THR A 68 7.62 -19.72 22.43
CA THR A 68 8.02 -18.64 23.34
C THR A 68 7.75 -18.97 24.81
N HIS A 69 6.64 -19.63 25.14
CA HIS A 69 6.24 -19.88 26.54
C HIS A 69 6.46 -21.33 26.99
N ASP A 70 6.15 -22.32 26.14
CA ASP A 70 6.17 -23.73 26.53
C ASP A 70 7.55 -24.24 26.98
N PRO A 71 8.68 -23.83 26.36
CA PRO A 71 10.00 -24.25 26.83
C PRO A 71 10.25 -23.93 28.32
N TYR A 72 9.81 -22.76 28.80
CA TYR A 72 9.96 -22.38 30.21
C TYR A 72 9.11 -23.26 31.15
N SER A 73 7.87 -23.54 30.75
CA SER A 73 6.97 -24.43 31.47
C SER A 73 7.55 -25.85 31.55
N ILE A 74 8.07 -26.36 30.43
CA ILE A 74 8.67 -27.70 30.35
C ILE A 74 9.94 -27.79 31.18
N GLU A 75 10.81 -26.76 31.18
CA GLU A 75 11.99 -26.73 32.05
C GLU A 75 11.60 -26.79 33.53
N HIS A 76 10.55 -26.05 33.92
CA HIS A 76 10.02 -26.10 35.27
C HIS A 76 9.48 -27.48 35.64
N ILE A 77 8.70 -28.11 34.74
CA ILE A 77 8.18 -29.48 34.91
C ILE A 77 9.33 -30.48 35.03
N ASN A 78 10.30 -30.45 34.12
CA ASN A 78 11.44 -31.37 34.12
C ASN A 78 12.21 -31.31 35.43
N LYS A 79 12.46 -30.08 35.93
CA LYS A 79 13.17 -29.85 37.18
C LYS A 79 12.41 -30.38 38.39
N ASN A 80 11.12 -30.08 38.50
CA ASN A 80 10.34 -30.41 39.70
C ASN A 80 9.83 -31.86 39.68
N CYS A 81 9.41 -32.36 38.52
CA CYS A 81 8.86 -33.70 38.33
C CYS A 81 9.90 -34.77 37.98
N LYS A 82 11.19 -34.38 37.84
CA LYS A 82 12.31 -35.26 37.46
C LYS A 82 12.07 -35.96 36.12
N LEU A 83 11.56 -35.19 35.15
CA LEU A 83 11.29 -35.64 33.79
C LEU A 83 12.36 -35.12 32.81
N SER A 84 12.29 -35.60 31.58
CA SER A 84 13.19 -35.17 30.49
C SER A 84 12.40 -34.98 29.19
N ILE A 85 11.31 -34.23 29.29
CA ILE A 85 10.51 -33.77 28.16
C ILE A 85 11.36 -32.78 27.34
N SER A 86 11.32 -32.83 26.01
CA SER A 86 12.12 -31.91 25.18
C SER A 86 11.60 -30.48 25.29
N THR A 87 12.48 -29.48 25.23
CA THR A 87 12.08 -28.07 25.17
C THR A 87 12.11 -27.53 23.74
N GLU A 88 12.54 -28.35 22.79
CA GLU A 88 12.65 -27.98 21.38
C GLU A 88 11.28 -27.97 20.71
N ALA A 89 10.95 -26.85 20.07
CA ALA A 89 9.72 -26.72 19.30
C ALA A 89 9.72 -27.70 18.10
N PRO A 90 8.56 -28.32 17.78
CA PRO A 90 8.41 -29.08 16.54
C PRO A 90 8.79 -28.23 15.32
N ARG A 91 9.42 -28.86 14.32
CA ARG A 91 9.77 -28.15 13.09
C ARG A 91 8.50 -27.61 12.41
N PRO A 92 8.45 -26.31 12.03
CA PRO A 92 7.26 -25.73 11.42
C PRO A 92 6.98 -26.36 10.05
N ILE A 93 5.69 -26.63 9.77
CA ILE A 93 5.20 -27.27 8.53
C ILE A 93 5.63 -26.50 7.28
N ILE A 94 5.57 -25.17 7.39
CA ILE A 94 6.07 -24.25 6.39
C ILE A 94 7.41 -23.76 6.92
N PRO A 95 8.53 -24.01 6.21
CA PRO A 95 9.81 -23.44 6.59
C PRO A 95 9.62 -21.94 6.78
N GLN A 96 9.86 -21.44 7.99
CA GLN A 96 9.94 -20.01 8.18
C GLN A 96 11.03 -19.52 7.23
N LYS A 97 10.66 -18.61 6.34
CA LYS A 97 11.63 -17.92 5.50
C LYS A 97 12.64 -17.31 6.46
N ALA A 98 13.93 -17.59 6.24
CA ALA A 98 14.99 -16.97 7.02
C ALA A 98 14.70 -15.46 7.08
N PRO A 99 14.81 -14.81 8.25
CA PRO A 99 14.51 -13.40 8.38
C PRO A 99 15.30 -12.67 7.30
N GLU A 100 14.60 -12.07 6.35
CA GLU A 100 15.25 -11.30 5.31
C GLU A 100 16.03 -10.19 6.01
N GLN A 101 17.27 -9.95 5.58
CA GLN A 101 18.02 -8.84 6.16
C GLN A 101 17.19 -7.57 6.00
N PRO A 102 16.99 -6.78 7.08
CA PRO A 102 16.13 -5.61 7.02
C PRO A 102 16.65 -4.66 5.94
N PHE A 103 15.88 -4.53 4.86
CA PHE A 103 16.23 -3.69 3.74
C PHE A 103 15.95 -2.23 4.10
N CYS A 104 17.00 -1.40 4.09
CA CYS A 104 16.87 0.02 4.34
C CYS A 104 16.97 0.82 3.05
N LEU A 105 15.83 1.26 2.51
CA LEU A 105 15.77 1.95 1.23
C LEU A 105 16.64 3.23 1.17
N SER A 106 16.75 3.96 2.28
CA SER A 106 17.57 5.17 2.37
C SER A 106 19.08 4.89 2.46
N ASN A 107 19.47 3.66 2.82
CA ASN A 107 20.82 3.31 3.30
C ASN A 107 21.32 4.13 4.51
N VAL A 108 20.44 4.87 5.19
CA VAL A 108 20.77 5.65 6.39
C VAL A 108 20.36 4.85 7.62
N TYR A 109 21.27 4.74 8.58
CA TYR A 109 21.03 4.06 9.83
C TYR A 109 21.34 4.96 11.01
N HIS A 110 20.57 4.80 12.07
CA HIS A 110 20.81 5.44 13.36
C HIS A 110 21.10 4.36 14.40
N THR A 111 22.04 4.64 15.29
CA THR A 111 22.30 3.79 16.47
C THR A 111 21.84 4.56 17.68
N THR A 112 20.92 3.99 18.44
CA THR A 112 20.22 4.66 19.53
C THR A 112 21.17 4.99 20.67
N GLU A 113 21.08 6.21 21.17
CA GLU A 113 21.80 6.72 22.33
C GLU A 113 20.85 6.81 23.53
N GLU A 114 21.43 6.98 24.72
CA GLU A 114 20.63 7.18 25.94
C GLU A 114 19.87 8.51 25.87
N GLY A 115 18.55 8.47 26.05
CA GLY A 115 17.68 9.64 25.97
C GLY A 115 17.08 9.91 24.60
N ASP A 116 17.35 9.07 23.60
CA ASP A 116 16.68 9.15 22.31
C ASP A 116 15.17 8.91 22.41
N THR A 117 14.42 9.71 21.65
CA THR A 117 12.96 9.58 21.51
C THR A 117 12.61 9.49 20.03
N CYS A 118 11.44 8.94 19.68
CA CYS A 118 11.00 8.97 18.29
C CYS A 118 10.95 10.39 17.74
N THR A 119 10.54 11.37 18.56
CA THR A 119 10.45 12.78 18.17
C THR A 119 11.84 13.39 17.91
N SER A 120 12.84 13.15 18.77
CA SER A 120 14.20 13.68 18.57
C SER A 120 14.88 13.09 17.34
N ILE A 121 14.76 11.77 17.14
CA ILE A 121 15.28 11.10 15.96
C ILE A 121 14.57 11.60 14.70
N SER A 122 13.24 11.68 14.72
CA SER A 122 12.43 12.19 13.60
C SER A 122 12.83 13.61 13.18
N LYS A 123 13.07 14.50 14.16
CA LYS A 123 13.59 15.86 13.92
C LYS A 123 15.00 15.86 13.32
N THR A 124 15.87 14.98 13.83
CA THR A 124 17.25 14.87 13.36
C THR A 124 17.34 14.45 11.89
N TYR A 125 16.50 13.51 11.48
CA TYR A 125 16.55 12.93 10.14
C TYR A 125 15.46 13.42 9.18
N ASN A 126 14.60 14.35 9.60
CA ASN A 126 13.46 14.83 8.84
C ASN A 126 12.54 13.69 8.35
N VAL A 127 12.11 12.82 9.27
CA VAL A 127 11.20 11.71 8.98
C VAL A 127 9.96 11.78 9.86
N SER A 128 8.85 11.18 9.41
CA SER A 128 7.69 10.99 10.29
C SER A 128 8.01 9.98 11.39
N SER A 129 7.56 10.26 12.62
CA SER A 129 7.76 9.35 13.75
C SER A 129 7.02 8.03 13.56
N TYR A 130 5.85 8.05 12.94
CA TYR A 130 5.13 6.83 12.55
C TYR A 130 5.91 6.00 11.53
N ALA A 131 6.45 6.65 10.48
CA ALA A 131 7.24 5.95 9.46
C ALA A 131 8.51 5.33 10.05
N LEU A 132 9.13 6.01 11.03
CA LEU A 132 10.27 5.48 11.77
C LEU A 132 9.92 4.20 12.53
N ILE A 133 8.77 4.18 13.23
CA ILE A 133 8.33 3.00 13.98
C ILE A 133 7.99 1.85 13.03
N GLU A 134 7.20 2.10 11.99
CA GLU A 134 6.80 1.05 11.05
C GLU A 134 8.00 0.39 10.36
N ALA A 135 9.00 1.19 9.98
CA ALA A 135 10.23 0.66 9.38
C ALA A 135 11.08 -0.18 10.34
N ASN A 136 10.89 -0.03 11.66
CA ASN A 136 11.70 -0.66 12.70
C ASN A 136 10.85 -1.34 13.79
N LYS A 137 9.67 -1.85 13.42
CA LYS A 137 8.66 -2.38 14.36
C LYS A 137 9.12 -3.56 15.22
N GLU A 138 10.17 -4.27 14.79
CA GLU A 138 10.78 -5.35 15.58
C GLU A 138 11.71 -4.84 16.68
N GLN A 139 12.02 -3.54 16.67
CA GLN A 139 13.09 -2.98 17.47
C GLN A 139 12.69 -1.70 18.24
N ILE A 140 11.62 -1.02 17.82
CA ILE A 140 11.02 0.13 18.53
C ILE A 140 9.68 -0.30 19.11
N TYR A 141 9.49 -0.11 20.42
CA TYR A 141 8.23 -0.42 21.11
C TYR A 141 7.33 0.82 21.22
N ILE A 142 6.00 0.62 21.17
CA ILE A 142 4.99 1.68 21.40
C ILE A 142 4.49 1.56 22.86
N PRO A 143 4.18 2.68 23.56
CA PRO A 143 4.22 4.06 23.11
C PRO A 143 5.63 4.66 23.11
N CYS A 144 5.97 5.38 22.04
CA CYS A 144 7.33 5.91 21.82
C CYS A 144 7.71 7.12 22.71
N GLN A 145 6.78 7.56 23.54
CA GLN A 145 6.99 8.51 24.62
C GLN A 145 7.59 7.86 25.87
N ASN A 146 7.57 6.53 25.96
CA ASN A 146 8.20 5.79 27.05
C ASN A 146 9.73 5.80 26.87
N ALA A 147 10.49 6.11 27.93
CA ALA A 147 11.95 6.09 27.90
C ALA A 147 12.54 4.71 27.53
N ASN A 148 11.77 3.63 27.73
CA ASN A 148 12.16 2.27 27.36
C ASN A 148 11.76 1.88 25.92
N ALA A 149 11.04 2.74 25.19
CA ALA A 149 10.60 2.47 23.83
C ALA A 149 11.75 2.31 22.84
N ILE A 150 12.85 3.02 23.11
CA ILE A 150 14.07 3.04 22.30
C ILE A 150 15.26 2.69 23.21
N PRO A 151 15.57 1.40 23.43
CA PRO A 151 16.75 1.01 24.19
C PRO A 151 18.03 1.45 23.48
N ALA A 152 19.02 1.94 24.23
CA ALA A 152 20.32 2.34 23.68
C ALA A 152 21.08 1.16 23.05
N GLY A 153 21.92 1.46 22.05
CA GLY A 153 22.80 0.48 21.39
C GLY A 153 22.14 -0.34 20.27
N ARG A 154 20.92 0.02 19.86
CA ARG A 154 20.20 -0.64 18.78
C ARG A 154 20.36 0.12 17.46
N LYS A 155 20.52 -0.60 16.35
CA LYS A 155 20.73 -0.01 15.01
C LYS A 155 19.48 -0.12 14.15
N PHE A 156 18.92 1.02 13.75
CA PHE A 156 17.64 1.15 13.04
C PHE A 156 17.81 1.79 11.68
N CYS A 157 16.96 1.41 10.72
CA CYS A 157 16.86 2.06 9.43
C CYS A 157 16.12 3.39 9.56
N ILE A 158 16.67 4.45 8.98
CA ILE A 158 16.01 5.74 8.87
C ILE A 158 15.21 5.77 7.56
N PRO A 159 13.88 5.98 7.57
CA PRO A 159 13.09 6.10 6.34
C PRO A 159 13.55 7.26 5.43
N LEU A 160 12.99 7.33 4.23
CA LEU A 160 13.26 8.46 3.34
C LEU A 160 12.73 9.77 3.95
N PRO A 161 13.49 10.88 3.87
CA PRO A 161 13.12 12.13 4.50
C PRO A 161 11.94 12.82 3.81
N CYS A 162 11.22 13.64 4.55
CA CYS A 162 10.14 14.51 4.11
C CYS A 162 10.25 15.86 4.83
N ASP A 163 9.57 16.89 4.35
CA ASP A 163 9.33 18.07 5.20
C ASP A 163 8.44 17.63 6.36
N ILE A 164 8.84 17.96 7.58
CA ILE A 164 8.16 17.51 8.79
C ILE A 164 7.43 18.67 9.48
N TYR A 165 6.34 18.33 10.16
CA TYR A 165 5.63 19.22 11.06
C TYR A 165 5.42 18.53 12.41
N GLU A 166 5.62 19.27 13.49
CA GLU A 166 5.36 18.81 14.86
C GLU A 166 3.93 19.17 15.26
N ILE A 167 3.10 18.14 15.47
CA ILE A 167 1.69 18.30 15.88
C ILE A 167 1.63 19.09 17.19
N GLN A 168 0.86 20.17 17.20
CA GLN A 168 0.58 20.98 18.38
C GLN A 168 -0.72 20.54 19.06
N PRO A 169 -0.92 20.88 20.35
CA PRO A 169 -2.22 20.77 20.99
C PRO A 169 -3.30 21.48 20.14
N ASP A 170 -4.48 20.86 20.04
CA ASP A 170 -5.65 21.33 19.28
C ASP A 170 -5.49 21.38 17.74
N ASP A 171 -4.39 20.84 17.19
CA ASP A 171 -4.25 20.75 15.74
C ASP A 171 -5.31 19.84 15.12
N LEU A 172 -5.80 20.28 13.96
CA LEU A 172 -6.65 19.49 13.08
C LEU A 172 -5.90 19.27 11.76
N CYS A 173 -6.17 18.19 11.04
CA CYS A 173 -5.57 18.00 9.71
C CYS A 173 -5.82 19.19 8.78
N ILE A 174 -6.96 19.87 8.93
CA ILE A 174 -7.29 21.04 8.13
C ILE A 174 -6.44 22.27 8.50
N THR A 175 -6.13 22.49 9.78
CA THR A 175 -5.28 23.61 10.22
C THR A 175 -3.85 23.41 9.76
N ILE A 176 -3.31 22.20 9.93
CA ILE A 176 -1.98 21.82 9.45
C ILE A 176 -1.91 21.95 7.92
N ARG A 177 -2.91 21.46 7.20
CA ARG A 177 -2.97 21.58 5.73
C ARG A 177 -2.84 23.04 5.28
N TYR A 178 -3.58 23.95 5.91
CA TYR A 178 -3.54 25.37 5.54
C TYR A 178 -2.21 26.02 5.94
N SER A 179 -1.70 25.76 7.14
CA SER A 179 -0.45 26.35 7.63
C SER A 179 0.77 25.90 6.83
N GLN A 180 0.79 24.63 6.43
CA GLN A 180 1.87 24.01 5.66
C GLN A 180 1.66 24.14 4.15
N ASN A 181 0.67 24.91 3.71
CA ASN A 181 0.39 25.19 2.30
C ASN A 181 0.20 23.92 1.44
N ILE A 182 -0.40 22.87 2.02
CA ILE A 182 -0.68 21.61 1.34
C ILE A 182 -1.89 21.80 0.42
N ARG A 183 -1.62 22.30 -0.79
CA ARG A 183 -2.62 22.68 -1.81
C ARG A 183 -2.64 21.69 -2.98
N GLY A 184 -3.84 21.42 -3.49
CA GLY A 184 -4.08 20.51 -4.61
C GLY A 184 -5.41 19.79 -4.48
N TRP A 185 -6.00 19.39 -5.61
CA TRP A 185 -7.22 18.58 -5.63
C TRP A 185 -6.90 17.17 -5.13
N GLY A 186 -7.61 16.69 -4.10
CA GLY A 186 -7.38 15.39 -3.48
C GLY A 186 -6.15 15.29 -2.57
N VAL A 187 -5.37 16.37 -2.39
CA VAL A 187 -4.19 16.37 -1.51
C VAL A 187 -4.58 16.87 -0.12
N SER A 188 -4.39 16.01 0.87
CA SER A 188 -4.56 16.28 2.31
C SER A 188 -3.33 15.83 3.10
N LEU A 189 -3.27 16.11 4.41
CA LEU A 189 -2.22 15.60 5.31
C LEU A 189 -2.11 14.06 5.26
N ARG A 190 -3.24 13.38 5.02
CA ARG A 190 -3.32 11.91 4.86
C ARG A 190 -2.58 11.38 3.63
N THR A 191 -2.34 12.23 2.62
CA THR A 191 -1.57 11.86 1.41
C THR A 191 -0.15 11.42 1.77
N TYR A 192 0.41 12.03 2.82
CA TYR A 192 1.78 11.75 3.28
C TYR A 192 1.81 10.91 4.57
N ASN A 193 0.65 10.71 5.20
CA ASN A 193 0.48 10.00 6.47
C ASN A 193 -0.78 9.15 6.40
N ALA A 194 -0.74 8.06 5.63
CA ALA A 194 -1.91 7.24 5.30
C ALA A 194 -2.59 6.57 6.51
N TRP A 195 -1.88 6.46 7.63
CA TRP A 195 -2.36 5.95 8.91
C TRP A 195 -3.35 6.90 9.60
N ILE A 196 -3.36 8.18 9.23
CA ILE A 196 -4.36 9.12 9.75
C ILE A 196 -5.73 8.75 9.18
N ASP A 197 -6.68 8.50 10.07
CA ASP A 197 -8.03 8.11 9.72
C ASP A 197 -8.74 9.18 8.84
N PRO A 198 -9.76 8.80 8.04
CA PRO A 198 -10.45 9.74 7.15
C PRO A 198 -11.07 10.96 7.82
N SER A 199 -11.49 10.84 9.08
CA SER A 199 -12.07 11.93 9.87
C SER A 199 -11.02 12.79 10.58
N CYS A 200 -9.75 12.37 10.59
CA CYS A 200 -8.65 12.98 11.33
C CYS A 200 -8.90 13.08 12.85
N SER A 201 -9.73 12.20 13.40
CA SER A 201 -10.01 12.15 14.84
C SER A 201 -8.87 11.53 15.64
N THR A 202 -7.99 10.78 14.99
CA THR A 202 -6.89 10.03 15.62
C THR A 202 -5.58 10.82 15.72
N LEU A 203 -5.53 12.05 15.20
CA LEU A 203 -4.27 12.81 15.05
C LEU A 203 -3.53 12.99 16.39
N GLU A 204 -4.23 13.45 17.42
CA GLU A 204 -3.66 13.68 18.75
C GLU A 204 -3.27 12.36 19.43
N ALA A 205 -4.18 11.38 19.44
CA ALA A 205 -3.96 10.09 20.08
C ALA A 205 -2.78 9.32 19.46
N VAL A 206 -2.61 9.39 18.13
CA VAL A 206 -1.49 8.75 17.47
C VAL A 206 -0.20 9.53 17.70
N ALA A 207 -0.22 10.87 17.68
CA ALA A 207 0.95 11.67 18.02
C ALA A 207 1.49 11.32 19.42
N GLN A 208 0.60 11.11 20.39
CA GLN A 208 0.94 10.70 21.76
C GLN A 208 1.46 9.27 21.89
N ASN A 209 1.34 8.42 20.86
CA ASN A 209 1.81 7.03 20.89
C ASN A 209 3.02 6.79 20.00
N THR A 210 3.14 7.53 18.90
CA THR A 210 4.15 7.25 17.86
C THR A 210 5.22 8.33 17.76
N GLY A 211 5.10 9.42 18.53
CA GLY A 211 5.88 10.64 18.36
C GLY A 211 5.11 11.68 17.53
N ALA A 212 5.43 12.96 17.75
CA ALA A 212 4.62 14.08 17.26
C ALA A 212 4.97 14.56 15.84
N MET A 213 5.89 13.90 15.12
CA MET A 213 6.35 14.35 13.80
C MET A 213 5.59 13.66 12.64
N VAL A 214 4.97 14.48 11.79
CA VAL A 214 4.27 14.05 10.57
C VAL A 214 4.93 14.59 9.30
N CYS A 215 4.79 13.89 8.18
CA CYS A 215 5.24 14.39 6.89
C CYS A 215 4.24 15.39 6.31
N VAL A 216 4.71 16.52 5.79
CA VAL A 216 3.92 17.54 5.08
C VAL A 216 4.33 17.69 3.62
N SER A 217 5.27 16.85 3.18
CA SER A 217 5.63 16.63 1.78
C SER A 217 5.93 15.14 1.52
N PRO A 218 6.08 14.72 0.24
CA PRO A 218 6.38 13.33 -0.08
C PRO A 218 7.70 12.86 0.54
N GLN A 219 7.72 11.63 1.08
CA GLN A 219 8.95 10.96 1.50
C GLN A 219 9.85 10.69 0.28
N GLY A 220 11.14 11.00 0.41
CA GLY A 220 12.10 10.97 -0.70
C GLY A 220 12.08 12.25 -1.55
N GLY A 221 11.32 13.27 -1.13
CA GLY A 221 11.19 14.53 -1.83
C GLY A 221 10.22 14.48 -3.01
N ARG A 222 10.01 15.64 -3.64
CA ARG A 222 9.22 15.72 -4.86
C ARG A 222 10.05 15.11 -5.98
N SER A 223 9.50 14.09 -6.64
CA SER A 223 10.07 13.59 -7.88
C SER A 223 10.30 14.77 -8.83
N THR A 224 11.56 15.07 -9.11
CA THR A 224 11.98 15.99 -10.16
C THR A 224 11.93 15.32 -11.52
N ASP A 225 11.34 14.13 -11.60
CA ASP A 225 11.18 13.38 -12.83
C ASP A 225 10.28 14.16 -13.78
N VAL A 226 10.92 15.03 -14.55
CA VAL A 226 10.45 15.60 -15.81
C VAL A 226 10.45 14.55 -16.92
N SER A 227 10.45 13.25 -16.59
CA SER A 227 9.64 12.31 -17.37
C SER A 227 8.22 12.84 -17.35
N ARG A 228 7.94 13.73 -18.32
CA ARG A 228 6.61 14.17 -18.71
C ARG A 228 5.84 12.94 -19.14
N LEU A 229 5.40 12.13 -18.18
CA LEU A 229 4.19 11.36 -18.36
C LEU A 229 3.12 12.42 -18.60
N PRO A 230 2.47 12.43 -19.78
CA PRO A 230 1.52 13.47 -20.11
C PRO A 230 0.52 13.56 -18.97
N ARG A 231 0.34 14.77 -18.43
CA ARG A 231 -0.61 15.08 -17.37
C ARG A 231 -2.02 14.63 -17.80
N THR A 232 -2.38 13.39 -17.54
CA THR A 232 -3.76 12.97 -17.38
C THR A 232 -4.10 13.19 -15.92
N ARG A 233 -4.99 14.15 -15.64
CA ARG A 233 -5.65 14.29 -14.34
C ARG A 233 -6.23 12.91 -13.98
N GLY A 234 -5.83 12.37 -12.83
CA GLY A 234 -6.37 11.11 -12.29
C GLY A 234 -5.46 9.90 -12.52
N GLY A 235 -4.28 9.90 -11.90
CA GLY A 235 -3.44 8.71 -11.80
C GLY A 235 -3.95 7.77 -10.70
N ASN A 236 -5.04 7.07 -10.96
CA ASN A 236 -5.35 5.85 -10.21
C ASN A 236 -4.60 4.70 -10.90
N VAL A 237 -3.74 4.00 -10.16
CA VAL A 237 -2.97 2.83 -10.64
C VAL A 237 -3.85 1.57 -10.78
N VAL A 238 -5.17 1.76 -10.86
CA VAL A 238 -6.14 0.68 -11.08
C VAL A 238 -6.27 0.51 -12.59
N PRO A 239 -6.08 -0.70 -13.16
CA PRO A 239 -6.37 -0.93 -14.57
C PRO A 239 -7.88 -0.83 -14.78
N TYR A 240 -8.37 0.39 -15.01
CA TYR A 240 -9.72 0.64 -15.49
C TYR A 240 -9.72 0.57 -17.03
N PRO A 241 -10.78 0.08 -17.68
CA PRO A 241 -10.90 0.16 -19.13
C PRO A 241 -10.80 1.62 -19.57
N ALA A 242 -9.66 2.02 -20.13
CA ALA A 242 -9.51 3.32 -20.74
C ALA A 242 -10.41 3.34 -21.98
N THR A 243 -11.49 4.12 -21.95
CA THR A 243 -12.47 4.20 -23.04
C THR A 243 -11.93 4.94 -24.27
N GLY A 244 -10.72 5.50 -24.21
CA GLY A 244 -10.10 6.31 -25.26
C GLY A 244 -10.58 7.78 -25.30
N ASN A 245 -11.71 8.09 -24.68
CA ASN A 245 -12.34 9.42 -24.68
C ASN A 245 -11.64 10.44 -23.77
N THR A 246 -11.82 11.72 -24.08
CA THR A 246 -11.44 12.86 -23.24
C THR A 246 -12.67 13.49 -22.57
N VAL A 247 -12.44 14.29 -21.52
CA VAL A 247 -13.53 15.01 -20.84
C VAL A 247 -14.03 16.19 -21.67
N ASP A 248 -13.11 16.94 -22.27
CA ASP A 248 -13.40 18.15 -23.06
C ASP A 248 -12.74 18.06 -24.44
N ALA A 249 -13.34 18.72 -25.42
CA ALA A 249 -12.72 19.01 -26.71
C ALA A 249 -11.62 20.07 -26.58
N LYS A 250 -10.63 20.01 -27.48
CA LYS A 250 -9.53 20.97 -27.56
C LYS A 250 -9.23 21.28 -29.02
N PHE A 251 -8.84 22.51 -29.29
CA PHE A 251 -8.39 22.89 -30.63
C PHE A 251 -7.15 22.08 -31.05
N PRO A 252 -7.04 21.66 -32.33
CA PRO A 252 -5.80 21.10 -32.85
C PRO A 252 -4.71 22.18 -32.90
N PRO A 253 -3.42 21.78 -33.00
CA PRO A 253 -2.33 22.74 -33.18
C PRO A 253 -2.56 23.66 -34.40
N GLN A 254 -2.12 24.91 -34.32
CA GLN A 254 -2.29 25.89 -35.40
C GLN A 254 -1.60 25.42 -36.70
N GLY A 255 -2.25 25.63 -37.85
CA GLY A 255 -1.73 25.21 -39.17
C GLY A 255 -1.87 23.70 -39.45
N THR A 256 -2.72 23.00 -38.70
CA THR A 256 -2.99 21.57 -38.88
C THR A 256 -3.94 21.32 -40.05
N LYS A 257 -3.62 20.33 -40.89
CA LYS A 257 -4.52 19.82 -41.93
C LYS A 257 -5.29 18.61 -41.40
N LEU A 258 -6.60 18.74 -41.15
CA LEU A 258 -7.41 17.61 -40.69
C LEU A 258 -7.56 16.55 -41.78
N ALA A 259 -7.62 15.28 -41.38
CA ALA A 259 -8.00 14.20 -42.28
C ALA A 259 -9.49 14.31 -42.64
N GLN A 260 -9.86 13.79 -43.80
CA GLN A 260 -11.23 13.94 -44.31
C GLN A 260 -12.22 13.23 -43.38
N GLY A 261 -13.28 13.95 -43.01
CA GLY A 261 -14.36 13.42 -42.15
C GLY A 261 -14.00 13.28 -40.67
N THR A 262 -12.75 13.56 -40.27
CA THR A 262 -12.34 13.54 -38.87
C THR A 262 -13.18 14.48 -38.02
N THR A 263 -13.71 13.98 -36.91
CA THR A 263 -14.52 14.81 -35.99
C THR A 263 -13.73 15.97 -35.41
N ARG A 264 -14.43 17.09 -35.21
CA ARG A 264 -13.88 18.30 -34.58
C ARG A 264 -14.10 18.32 -33.07
N ASN A 265 -15.04 17.54 -32.55
CA ASN A 265 -15.27 17.36 -31.12
C ASN A 265 -14.25 16.40 -30.49
N CYS A 266 -12.99 16.82 -30.54
CA CYS A 266 -11.84 16.00 -30.16
C CYS A 266 -10.97 16.69 -29.12
N GLY A 267 -10.56 15.97 -28.07
CA GLY A 267 -9.65 16.49 -27.05
C GLY A 267 -8.18 16.11 -27.25
N ARG A 268 -7.88 15.16 -28.15
CA ARG A 268 -6.51 14.74 -28.49
C ARG A 268 -6.34 14.46 -29.98
N TRP A 269 -5.27 15.01 -30.54
CA TRP A 269 -4.99 15.02 -31.97
C TRP A 269 -3.67 14.30 -32.27
N HIS A 270 -3.64 13.55 -33.36
CA HIS A 270 -2.43 12.86 -33.82
C HIS A 270 -2.15 13.22 -35.28
N ARG A 271 -0.98 13.77 -35.56
CA ARG A 271 -0.52 14.04 -36.94
C ARG A 271 0.15 12.79 -37.48
N VAL A 272 -0.33 12.31 -38.63
CA VAL A 272 0.18 11.10 -39.29
C VAL A 272 1.61 11.34 -39.78
N GLU A 273 2.54 10.54 -39.30
CA GLU A 273 3.96 10.52 -39.63
C GLU A 273 4.29 9.43 -40.67
N GLU A 274 5.48 9.55 -41.28
CA GLU A 274 6.00 8.51 -42.17
C GLU A 274 6.29 7.24 -41.34
N ASN A 275 5.72 6.11 -41.76
CA ASN A 275 5.71 4.80 -41.06
C ASN A 275 4.67 4.60 -39.96
N ASP A 276 3.71 5.52 -39.80
CA ASP A 276 2.56 5.21 -38.95
C ASP A 276 1.73 4.06 -39.51
N SER A 277 1.20 3.26 -38.59
CA SER A 277 0.12 2.31 -38.85
C SER A 277 -0.96 2.49 -37.78
N CYS A 278 -2.20 2.10 -38.05
CA CYS A 278 -3.23 2.23 -37.03
C CYS A 278 -2.90 1.44 -35.76
N ALA A 279 -2.16 0.33 -35.84
CA ALA A 279 -1.67 -0.37 -34.66
C ALA A 279 -0.70 0.49 -33.82
N ILE A 280 0.26 1.16 -34.47
CA ILE A 280 1.19 2.07 -33.79
C ILE A 280 0.45 3.25 -33.16
N ILE A 281 -0.48 3.87 -33.91
CA ILE A 281 -1.30 5.00 -33.41
C ILE A 281 -2.17 4.56 -32.23
N CYS A 282 -2.89 3.45 -32.34
CA CYS A 282 -3.73 2.92 -31.25
C CYS A 282 -2.93 2.65 -29.97
N MET A 283 -1.73 2.05 -30.09
CA MET A 283 -0.86 1.79 -28.94
C MET A 283 -0.29 3.09 -28.34
N LYS A 284 0.20 4.01 -29.18
CA LYS A 284 0.80 5.28 -28.77
C LYS A 284 -0.22 6.19 -28.09
N GLU A 285 -1.42 6.27 -28.67
CA GLU A 285 -2.49 7.17 -28.24
C GLU A 285 -3.50 6.51 -27.29
N LYS A 286 -3.32 5.23 -26.97
CA LYS A 286 -4.17 4.45 -26.07
C LYS A 286 -5.65 4.54 -26.46
N ILE A 287 -5.94 4.34 -27.74
CA ILE A 287 -7.28 4.37 -28.34
C ILE A 287 -7.60 3.01 -28.96
N ASP A 288 -8.85 2.57 -28.84
CA ASP A 288 -9.35 1.37 -29.52
C ASP A 288 -9.52 1.61 -31.02
N VAL A 289 -9.20 0.61 -31.85
CA VAL A 289 -9.27 0.75 -33.32
C VAL A 289 -10.69 1.00 -33.83
N ALA A 290 -11.72 0.48 -33.16
CA ALA A 290 -13.10 0.76 -33.55
C ALA A 290 -13.47 2.21 -33.26
N LEU A 291 -13.00 2.77 -32.14
CA LEU A 291 -13.19 4.19 -31.82
C LEU A 291 -12.39 5.09 -32.77
N LEU A 292 -11.14 4.74 -33.07
CA LEU A 292 -10.29 5.49 -34.01
C LEU A 292 -10.92 5.58 -35.40
N VAL A 293 -11.46 4.46 -35.91
CA VAL A 293 -12.15 4.43 -37.21
C VAL A 293 -13.47 5.21 -37.16
N ALA A 294 -14.22 5.11 -36.05
CA ALA A 294 -15.49 5.81 -35.91
C ALA A 294 -15.32 7.34 -35.87
N THR A 295 -14.27 7.84 -35.21
CA THR A 295 -13.97 9.29 -35.13
C THR A 295 -13.23 9.83 -36.35
N ASN A 296 -12.72 8.95 -37.22
CA ASN A 296 -12.02 9.30 -38.45
C ASN A 296 -12.55 8.46 -39.64
N PRO A 297 -13.72 8.82 -40.20
CA PRO A 297 -14.35 8.16 -41.35
C PRO A 297 -13.49 7.98 -42.61
N SER A 298 -12.37 8.70 -42.75
CA SER A 298 -11.37 8.43 -43.81
C SER A 298 -10.61 7.12 -43.62
N LEU A 299 -10.71 6.50 -42.44
CA LEU A 299 -10.14 5.20 -42.13
C LEU A 299 -11.20 4.11 -42.30
N GLU A 300 -10.79 2.95 -42.79
CA GLU A 300 -11.71 1.82 -43.02
C GLU A 300 -11.58 0.75 -41.94
N ARG A 301 -12.71 0.21 -41.49
CA ARG A 301 -12.73 -0.91 -40.53
C ARG A 301 -12.14 -2.16 -41.19
N GLY A 302 -11.07 -2.70 -40.59
CA GLY A 302 -10.37 -3.89 -41.10
C GLY A 302 -9.18 -3.59 -42.03
N ASN A 303 -9.09 -2.40 -42.59
CA ASN A 303 -7.92 -1.93 -43.36
C ASN A 303 -7.53 -0.48 -43.00
N CYS A 304 -7.55 -0.18 -41.71
CA CYS A 304 -7.41 1.19 -41.19
C CYS A 304 -6.13 1.88 -41.69
N SER A 305 -5.00 1.17 -41.73
CA SER A 305 -3.71 1.76 -42.12
C SER A 305 -3.65 2.22 -43.58
N ALA A 306 -4.50 1.69 -44.47
CA ALA A 306 -4.53 2.09 -45.87
C ALA A 306 -5.12 3.50 -46.08
N GLY A 307 -5.94 3.98 -45.13
CA GLY A 307 -6.53 5.33 -45.15
C GLY A 307 -5.65 6.41 -44.54
N LEU A 308 -4.46 6.07 -44.03
CA LEU A 308 -3.55 7.04 -43.42
C LEU A 308 -2.88 7.91 -44.50
N VAL A 309 -3.03 9.22 -44.38
CA VAL A 309 -2.42 10.21 -45.28
C VAL A 309 -1.37 10.99 -44.50
N VAL A 310 -0.09 10.83 -44.86
CA VAL A 310 1.02 11.51 -44.17
C VAL A 310 0.79 13.03 -44.15
N GLY A 311 0.97 13.63 -42.98
CA GLY A 311 0.81 15.06 -42.75
C GLY A 311 -0.62 15.53 -42.47
N THR A 312 -1.63 14.66 -42.52
CA THR A 312 -2.97 14.98 -41.99
C THR A 312 -3.05 14.66 -40.51
N THR A 313 -4.11 15.15 -39.85
CA THR A 313 -4.34 14.95 -38.42
C THR A 313 -5.67 14.28 -38.14
N LEU A 314 -5.60 13.26 -37.28
CA LEU A 314 -6.70 12.41 -36.85
C LEU A 314 -7.12 12.76 -35.41
N CYS A 315 -8.39 12.53 -35.10
CA CYS A 315 -8.87 12.54 -33.73
C CYS A 315 -8.56 11.22 -33.03
N VAL A 316 -7.74 11.26 -31.99
CA VAL A 316 -7.30 10.06 -31.23
C VAL A 316 -7.79 10.07 -29.77
N GLY A 317 -8.68 11.00 -29.44
CA GLY A 317 -9.37 11.07 -28.17
C GLY A 317 -10.59 11.97 -28.29
N PRO A 318 -11.74 11.45 -28.75
CA PRO A 318 -12.96 12.23 -28.87
C PRO A 318 -13.45 12.68 -27.49
N SER A 319 -14.14 13.82 -27.43
CA SER A 319 -14.79 14.27 -26.20
C SER A 319 -15.88 13.28 -25.77
N GLY A 320 -16.22 13.26 -24.48
CA GLY A 320 -17.30 12.42 -23.95
C GLY A 320 -18.68 12.72 -24.53
N THR A 321 -18.84 13.85 -25.23
CA THR A 321 -20.06 14.27 -25.93
C THR A 321 -20.05 13.98 -27.44
N TRP A 322 -18.99 13.37 -27.97
CA TRP A 322 -18.87 13.03 -29.40
C TRP A 322 -19.93 12.00 -29.81
N GLY A 323 -20.62 12.25 -30.94
CA GLY A 323 -21.72 11.42 -31.43
C GLY A 323 -23.04 11.57 -30.66
N SER A 324 -23.18 12.60 -29.82
CA SER A 324 -24.43 12.95 -29.12
C SER A 324 -25.20 14.08 -29.83
N GLU A 325 -26.45 14.35 -29.45
CA GLU A 325 -27.22 15.50 -29.96
C GLU A 325 -26.55 16.86 -29.66
N MET A 326 -25.60 16.92 -28.71
CA MET A 326 -24.79 18.12 -28.44
C MET A 326 -23.59 18.28 -29.39
N ASP A 327 -23.26 17.28 -30.22
CA ASP A 327 -22.14 17.32 -31.16
C ASP A 327 -22.36 18.39 -32.23
N ASP A 328 -23.58 18.46 -32.78
CA ASP A 328 -24.00 19.46 -33.78
C ASP A 328 -23.91 20.90 -33.24
N TYR A 329 -24.08 21.12 -31.93
CA TYR A 329 -24.01 22.46 -31.34
C TYR A 329 -22.57 23.01 -31.28
N TYR A 330 -21.58 22.14 -31.00
CA TYR A 330 -20.16 22.52 -30.93
C TYR A 330 -19.46 22.49 -32.29
N GLU A 331 -19.92 21.67 -33.25
CA GLU A 331 -19.36 21.67 -34.61
C GLU A 331 -19.58 23.01 -35.33
N ASN A 332 -20.73 23.67 -35.13
CA ASN A 332 -21.02 24.97 -35.72
C ASN A 332 -20.10 26.11 -35.22
N GLU A 333 -19.75 26.12 -33.93
CA GLU A 333 -18.85 27.12 -33.34
C GLU A 333 -17.38 26.90 -33.78
N LEU A 334 -17.04 25.64 -34.09
CA LEU A 334 -15.73 25.26 -34.62
C LEU A 334 -15.64 25.52 -36.14
N ASP A 335 -16.74 25.38 -36.89
CA ASP A 335 -16.80 25.62 -38.35
C ASP A 335 -16.40 27.04 -38.75
N ASP A 336 -16.91 28.06 -38.05
CA ASP A 336 -16.53 29.45 -38.30
C ASP A 336 -15.03 29.70 -38.05
N TYR A 337 -14.46 29.08 -37.01
CA TYR A 337 -13.03 29.19 -36.69
C TYR A 337 -12.11 28.47 -37.70
N PHE A 338 -12.49 27.28 -38.18
CA PHE A 338 -11.71 26.56 -39.19
C PHE A 338 -11.76 27.26 -40.55
N LYS A 339 -12.87 27.92 -40.88
CA LYS A 339 -12.98 28.79 -42.05
C LYS A 339 -12.05 30.01 -41.93
N ASP A 340 -12.01 30.65 -40.74
CA ASP A 340 -11.10 31.76 -40.45
C ASP A 340 -9.61 31.36 -40.46
N LEU A 341 -9.29 30.10 -40.12
CA LEU A 341 -7.95 29.52 -40.21
C LEU A 341 -7.50 29.25 -41.66
N GLU A 342 -8.39 28.73 -42.51
CA GLU A 342 -8.12 28.53 -43.94
C GLU A 342 -7.97 29.86 -44.69
N GLU A 343 -8.70 30.89 -44.27
CA GLU A 343 -8.65 32.23 -44.84
C GLU A 343 -7.55 33.13 -44.23
N GLY A 344 -6.85 32.66 -43.19
CA GLY A 344 -5.65 33.31 -42.63
C GLY A 344 -5.88 34.52 -41.72
N TRP A 345 -7.04 34.63 -41.07
CA TRP A 345 -7.48 35.84 -40.35
C TRP A 345 -7.10 35.93 -38.86
N LEU A 346 -6.47 34.90 -38.28
CA LEU A 346 -6.19 34.88 -36.84
C LEU A 346 -4.75 35.31 -36.50
N PRO A 347 -4.56 36.19 -35.49
CA PRO A 347 -3.24 36.70 -35.12
C PRO A 347 -2.38 35.59 -34.52
N VAL A 348 -1.10 35.58 -34.90
CA VAL A 348 -0.09 34.66 -34.39
C VAL A 348 0.17 34.99 -32.92
N VAL A 349 -0.23 34.12 -32.00
CA VAL A 349 0.11 34.24 -30.58
C VAL A 349 1.31 33.35 -30.30
N SER A 350 2.42 33.98 -29.94
CA SER A 350 3.74 33.41 -29.64
C SER A 350 3.76 32.53 -28.39
#